data_AF-A0A349V051-F1
#
_entry.id   AF-A0A349V051-F1
#
_cell.length_a   1.000
_cell.length_b   1.000
_cell.length_c   1.000
_cell.angle_alpha   90.00
_cell.angle_beta   90.00
_cell.angle_gamma   90.00
#
_symmetry.space_group_name_H-M   'P 1'
#
loop_
_entity.id
_entity.type
_entity.pdbx_description
1 polymer ?
#
loop_
_entity_poly.entity_id
_entity_poly.type
_entity_poly.pdbx_seq_one_letter_code
_entity_poly.pdbx_strand_id
1 'polypeptide(L)'
;MEARHANEPARVDRIGTAGSPRGVGERQRERIIRAATVVFSRKGYDGARVEAIAQKAGMPKGNVLYYFKSKKALYRIVIKQVLSLWLEALGNV
;
A
#
# COMPACT_ATOMS: atom_id res chain seq x y z
N MET A 1 -19.89 27.41 -4.02
CA MET A 1 -18.53 27.29 -3.46
C MET A 1 -18.70 26.80 -2.03
N GLU A 2 -18.74 25.49 -1.83
CA GLU A 2 -18.92 24.91 -0.49
C GLU A 2 -18.11 23.62 -0.38
N ALA A 3 -17.48 23.49 0.78
CA ALA A 3 -16.25 22.76 0.97
C ALA A 3 -16.50 21.27 1.29
N ARG A 4 -15.72 20.43 0.58
CA ARG A 4 -14.96 19.30 1.15
C ARG A 4 -15.76 18.27 1.98
N HIS A 5 -16.36 17.31 1.28
CA HIS A 5 -16.55 15.94 1.81
C HIS A 5 -15.17 15.28 1.97
N ALA A 6 -14.42 15.69 3.00
CA ALA A 6 -13.24 14.97 3.46
C ALA A 6 -13.73 13.74 4.22
N ASN A 7 -13.60 12.58 3.57
CA ASN A 7 -13.71 11.24 4.13
C ASN A 7 -13.05 11.18 5.53
N GLU A 8 -13.88 11.17 6.56
CA GLU A 8 -13.51 11.18 7.96
C GLU A 8 -12.77 9.87 8.31
N PRO A 9 -11.52 9.91 8.81
CA PRO A 9 -10.85 8.67 9.18
C PRO A 9 -11.56 8.10 10.41
N ALA A 10 -12.12 6.90 10.23
CA ALA A 10 -12.62 6.05 11.29
C ALA A 10 -11.67 6.12 12.51
N ARG A 11 -12.12 6.81 13.56
CA ARG A 11 -11.49 6.74 14.87
C ARG A 11 -11.80 5.35 15.40
N VAL A 12 -10.85 4.43 15.25
CA VAL A 12 -10.89 3.15 15.96
C VAL A 12 -10.50 3.42 17.41
N ASP A 13 -11.42 3.01 18.27
CA ASP A 13 -11.41 3.18 19.71
C ASP A 13 -10.15 2.66 20.42
N ARG A 14 -9.88 3.31 21.54
CA ARG A 14 -8.78 3.06 22.47
C ARG A 14 -9.05 1.79 23.28
N ILE A 15 -8.32 0.71 23.04
CA ILE A 15 -7.86 -0.22 24.09
C ILE A 15 -6.46 -0.73 23.69
N GLY A 16 -5.48 -0.51 24.56
CA GLY A 16 -4.06 -0.64 24.26
C GLY A 16 -3.56 -2.07 24.05
N THR A 17 -2.71 -2.25 23.03
CA THR A 17 -1.43 -2.99 23.05
C THR A 17 -0.71 -2.89 21.69
N ALA A 18 0.58 -2.53 21.75
CA ALA A 18 1.63 -2.65 20.71
C ALA A 18 1.57 -1.78 19.42
N GLY A 19 2.05 -0.53 19.55
CA GLY A 19 2.71 0.18 18.45
C GLY A 19 2.70 1.69 18.57
N SER A 20 3.87 2.34 18.45
CA SER A 20 3.95 3.79 18.21
C SER A 20 3.11 4.16 16.97
N PRO A 21 2.46 5.35 16.92
CA PRO A 21 1.73 5.80 15.73
C PRO A 21 2.53 5.66 14.43
N ARG A 22 3.85 5.86 14.50
CA ARG A 22 4.78 5.63 13.36
C ARG A 22 4.82 4.17 12.92
N GLY A 23 4.94 3.24 13.87
CA GLY A 23 5.00 1.80 13.59
C GLY A 23 3.67 1.23 13.06
N VAL A 24 2.52 1.79 13.45
CA VAL A 24 1.23 1.41 12.86
C VAL A 24 1.19 1.83 11.38
N GLY A 25 1.65 3.04 11.06
CA GLY A 25 1.70 3.53 9.68
C GLY A 25 2.61 2.68 8.77
N GLU A 26 3.78 2.29 9.26
CA GLU A 26 4.71 1.41 8.53
C GLU A 26 4.10 0.05 8.23
N ARG A 27 3.47 -0.60 9.21
CA ARG A 27 2.80 -1.90 9.01
C ARG A 27 1.69 -1.82 7.96
N GLN A 28 0.90 -0.74 7.99
CA GLN A 28 -0.16 -0.53 7.00
C GLN A 28 0.42 -0.28 5.60
N ARG A 29 1.50 0.50 5.51
CA ARG A 29 2.23 0.72 4.27
C ARG A 29 2.74 -0.59 3.66
N GLU A 30 3.36 -1.45 4.47
CA GLU A 30 3.83 -2.76 4.02
C GLU A 30 2.69 -3.69 3.59
N ARG A 31 1.57 -3.68 4.32
CA ARG A 31 0.38 -4.48 3.98
C ARG A 31 -0.14 -4.12 2.59
N ILE A 32 -0.18 -2.84 2.26
CA ILE A 32 -0.56 -2.36 0.92
C ILE A 32 0.44 -2.83 -0.13
N ILE A 33 1.75 -2.75 0.14
CA ILE A 33 2.79 -3.19 -0.79
C ILE A 33 2.65 -4.69 -1.08
N ARG A 34 2.50 -5.54 -0.06
CA ARG A 34 2.30 -6.99 -0.24
C ARG A 34 1.05 -7.29 -1.09
N ALA A 35 -0.06 -6.61 -0.80
CA ALA A 35 -1.28 -6.76 -1.60
C ALA A 35 -1.07 -6.34 -3.06
N ALA A 36 -0.36 -5.21 -3.27
CA ALA A 36 -0.05 -4.70 -4.60
C ALA A 36 0.85 -5.66 -5.39
N THR A 37 1.88 -6.23 -4.76
CA THR A 37 2.75 -7.24 -5.37
C THR A 37 1.93 -8.41 -5.94
N VAL A 38 0.99 -8.95 -5.17
CA VAL A 38 0.12 -10.06 -5.64
C VAL A 38 -0.78 -9.63 -6.80
N VAL A 39 -1.37 -8.44 -6.73
CA VAL A 39 -2.30 -7.99 -7.79
C VAL A 39 -1.53 -7.68 -9.08
N PHE A 40 -0.39 -7.00 -8.99
CA PHE A 40 0.44 -6.68 -10.15
C PHE A 40 1.05 -7.92 -10.79
N SER A 41 1.53 -8.90 -10.01
CA SER A 41 2.10 -10.12 -10.56
C SER A 41 1.08 -10.95 -11.36
N ARG A 42 -0.19 -10.90 -10.96
CA ARG A 42 -1.28 -11.65 -11.63
C ARG A 42 -1.90 -10.92 -12.81
N LYS A 43 -1.93 -9.59 -12.80
CA LYS A 43 -2.70 -8.78 -13.76
C LYS A 43 -1.85 -7.83 -14.60
N GLY A 44 -0.55 -7.76 -14.35
CA GLY A 44 0.31 -6.72 -14.90
C GLY A 44 -0.06 -5.31 -14.40
N TYR A 45 0.62 -4.29 -14.91
CA TYR A 45 0.34 -2.90 -14.54
C TYR A 45 -1.03 -2.43 -15.03
N ASP A 46 -1.37 -2.69 -16.30
CA ASP A 46 -2.59 -2.17 -16.92
C ASP A 46 -3.85 -2.86 -16.39
N GLY A 47 -3.81 -4.19 -16.21
CA GLY A 47 -4.93 -4.96 -15.66
C GLY A 47 -5.15 -4.79 -14.16
N ALA A 48 -4.16 -4.24 -13.43
CA ALA A 48 -4.30 -3.96 -12.00
C ALA A 48 -5.10 -2.68 -11.74
N ARG A 49 -6.08 -2.79 -10.82
CA ARG A 49 -6.88 -1.67 -10.30
C ARG A 49 -6.56 -1.41 -8.84
N VAL A 50 -6.56 -0.14 -8.42
CA VAL A 50 -6.27 0.24 -7.03
C VAL A 50 -7.32 -0.33 -6.07
N GLU A 51 -8.56 -0.46 -6.53
CA GLU A 51 -9.66 -1.11 -5.83
C GLU A 51 -9.34 -2.57 -5.49
N ALA A 52 -8.79 -3.33 -6.43
CA ALA A 52 -8.42 -4.72 -6.21
C ALA A 52 -7.27 -4.84 -5.19
N ILE A 53 -6.32 -3.90 -5.21
CA ILE A 53 -5.24 -3.81 -4.23
C ILE A 53 -5.82 -3.50 -2.85
N ALA A 54 -6.73 -2.53 -2.75
CA ALA A 54 -7.39 -2.14 -1.51
C ALA A 54 -8.19 -3.30 -0.91
N GLN A 55 -8.98 -4.00 -1.73
CA GLN A 55 -9.70 -5.22 -1.33
C GLN A 55 -8.73 -6.30 -0.83
N LYS A 56 -7.65 -6.59 -1.57
CA LYS A 56 -6.64 -7.57 -1.16
C LYS A 56 -5.91 -7.16 0.12
N ALA A 57 -5.70 -5.86 0.32
CA ALA A 57 -5.15 -5.32 1.54
C ALA A 57 -6.17 -5.29 2.68
N GLY A 58 -7.47 -5.49 2.44
CA GLY A 58 -8.51 -5.31 3.46
C GLY A 58 -8.55 -3.86 4.00
N MET A 59 -8.38 -2.88 3.11
CA MET A 59 -8.37 -1.45 3.43
C MET A 59 -9.24 -0.67 2.45
N PRO A 60 -9.80 0.49 2.85
CA PRO A 60 -10.47 1.39 1.91
C PRO A 60 -9.52 1.89 0.81
N LYS A 61 -10.02 2.09 -0.41
CA LYS A 61 -9.25 2.67 -1.53
C LYS A 61 -8.60 4.01 -1.15
N GLY A 62 -9.32 4.84 -0.39
CA GLY A 62 -8.81 6.13 0.10
C GLY A 62 -7.55 5.98 0.95
N ASN A 63 -7.46 4.94 1.80
CA ASN A 63 -6.25 4.67 2.57
C ASN A 63 -5.09 4.28 1.66
N VAL A 64 -5.32 3.43 0.65
CA VAL A 64 -4.26 3.08 -0.32
C VAL A 64 -3.71 4.33 -1.01
N LEU A 65 -4.60 5.23 -1.45
CA LEU A 65 -4.21 6.47 -2.12
C LEU A 65 -3.57 7.51 -1.19
N TYR A 66 -3.91 7.48 0.10
CA TYR A 66 -3.23 8.27 1.13
C TYR A 66 -1.76 7.84 1.29
N TYR A 67 -1.49 6.53 1.41
CA TYR A 67 -0.11 6.02 1.51
C TYR A 67 0.65 6.09 0.18
N PHE A 68 -0.05 5.89 -0.94
CA PHE A 68 0.55 5.86 -2.28
C PHE A 68 -0.27 6.70 -3.24
N LYS A 69 0.21 7.92 -3.49
CA LYS A 69 -0.46 8.96 -4.28
C LYS A 69 -0.98 8.51 -5.65
N SER A 70 -0.46 7.43 -6.24
CA SER A 70 -0.96 6.86 -7.49
C SER A 70 -0.61 5.37 -7.67
N LYS A 71 -1.33 4.69 -8.59
CA LYS A 71 -1.01 3.32 -9.04
C LYS A 71 0.44 3.22 -9.55
N LYS A 72 0.90 4.22 -10.32
CA LYS A 72 2.27 4.28 -10.85
C LYS A 72 3.31 4.39 -9.74
N ALA A 73 3.05 5.21 -8.71
CA ALA A 73 3.96 5.34 -7.57
C ALA A 73 4.08 4.02 -6.79
N LEU A 74 2.96 3.36 -6.51
CA LEU A 74 2.94 2.06 -5.85
C LEU A 74 3.64 0.98 -6.70
N TYR A 75 3.38 0.94 -8.01
CA TYR A 75 4.02 0.01 -8.93
C TYR A 75 5.54 0.15 -8.96
N ARG A 76 6.05 1.39 -9.02
CA ARG A 76 7.51 1.65 -8.97
C ARG A 76 8.15 1.11 -7.68
N ILE A 77 7.46 1.22 -6.54
CA ILE A 77 7.97 0.71 -5.27
C ILE A 77 8.00 -0.82 -5.28
N VAL A 78 6.94 -1.47 -5.77
CA VAL A 78 6.88 -2.93 -5.89
C VAL A 78 7.99 -3.44 -6.80
N ILE A 79 8.16 -2.87 -8.00
CA ILE A 79 9.22 -3.28 -8.92
C ILE A 79 10.60 -3.06 -8.32
N LYS A 80 10.85 -1.93 -7.64
CA LYS A 80 12.11 -1.69 -6.95
C LYS A 80 12.40 -2.77 -5.91
N GLN A 81 11.43 -3.13 -5.07
CA GLN A 81 11.62 -4.19 -4.07
C GLN A 81 11.93 -5.54 -4.71
N VAL A 82 11.20 -5.90 -5.77
CA VAL A 82 11.46 -7.15 -6.48
C VAL A 82 12.88 -7.14 -7.03
N LEU A 83 13.28 -6.08 -7.75
CA LEU A 83 14.62 -5.96 -8.31
C LEU A 83 15.71 -5.99 -7.23
N SER A 84 15.51 -5.33 -6.09
CA SER A 84 16.44 -5.39 -4.96
C SER A 84 16.64 -6.82 -4.47
N LEU A 85 15.57 -7.61 -4.32
CA LEU A 85 15.67 -9.02 -3.92
C LEU A 85 16.47 -9.85 -4.93
N TRP A 86 16.26 -9.62 -6.23
CA TRP A 86 17.02 -10.30 -7.28
C TRP A 86 18.51 -9.91 -7.25
N LEU A 87 18.82 -8.62 -7.09
CA LEU A 87 20.20 -8.14 -7.02
C LEU A 87 20.93 -8.68 -5.79
N GLU A 88 20.27 -8.69 -4.64
CA GLU A 88 20.81 -9.29 -3.42
C GLU A 88 21.09 -10.79 -3.60
N ALA A 89 20.16 -11.52 -4.25
CA ALA A 89 20.30 -12.94 -4.49
C ALA A 89 21.39 -13.30 -5.51
N LEU A 90 21.65 -12.45 -6.49
CA LEU A 90 22.67 -12.65 -7.52
C LEU A 90 24.09 -12.33 -7.01
N GLY A 91 24.21 -11.83 -5.76
CA GLY A 91 25.46 -11.34 -5.20
C GLY A 91 25.78 -9.96 -5.77
N ASN A 92 25.96 -8.98 -4.89
CA ASN A 92 26.42 -7.65 -5.27
C ASN A 92 27.61 -7.76 -6.23
N VAL A 93 27.39 -7.43 -7.51
CA VAL A 93 28.47 -7.06 -8.43
C VAL A 93 29.10 -5.77 -7.95
#